data_AF-A0A3D1GWK0-F1
#
_entry.id   AF-A0A3D1GWK0-F1
#
_cell.length_a   1.000
_cell.length_b   1.000
_cell.length_c   1.000
_cell.angle_alpha   90.00
_cell.angle_beta   90.00
_cell.angle_gamma   90.00
#
_symmetry.space_group_name_H-M   'P 1'
#
loop_
_entity.id
_entity.type
_entity.pdbx_description
1 polymer ?
#
loop_
_entity_poly.entity_id
_entity_poly.type
_entity_poly.pdbx_seq_one_letter_code
_entity_poly.pdbx_strand_id
1 'polypeptide(L)' 'IADEVTDEESSYTIVGPYEADIEKRMISTSSPIAKALIGKSEGDSVEVQTPRGPHPYEIVSIQLIEG' A
#
# COMPACT_ATOMS: atom_id res chain seq x y z
N ILE A 1 2.58 -2.80 5.31
CA ILE A 1 3.80 -2.81 4.47
C ILE A 1 4.94 -2.22 5.28
N ALA A 2 6.18 -2.64 5.01
CA ALA A 2 7.38 -2.06 5.61
C ALA A 2 8.21 -1.38 4.52
N ASP A 3 8.77 -0.21 4.83
CA ASP A 3 9.77 0.46 4.00
C ASP A 3 11.10 -0.27 4.09
N GLU A 4 11.64 -0.80 2.98
CA GLU A 4 12.88 -1.58 3.00
C GLU A 4 14.15 -0.73 3.26
N VAL A 5 14.03 0.61 3.27
CA VAL A 5 15.14 1.53 3.55
C VAL A 5 15.12 2.00 4.99
N THR A 6 13.94 2.30 5.54
CA THR A 6 13.81 2.90 6.88
C THR A 6 13.29 1.94 7.94
N ASP A 7 12.88 0.73 7.56
CA ASP A 7 12.16 -0.23 8.41
C ASP A 7 10.83 0.33 8.99
N GLU A 8 10.32 1.45 8.47
CA GLU A 8 9.07 2.03 8.95
C GLU A 8 7.87 1.26 8.41
N GLU A 9 7.00 0.80 9.33
CA GLU A 9 5.76 0.13 8.96
C GLU A 9 4.61 1.12 8.75
N SER A 10 3.87 0.91 7.67
CA SER A 10 2.66 1.65 7.35
C SER A 10 1.52 0.70 6.97
N SER A 11 0.30 1.06 7.38
CA SER A 11 -0.93 0.32 7.07
C SER A 11 -1.88 1.19 6.25
N TYR A 12 -2.49 0.59 5.23
CA TYR A 12 -3.46 1.26 4.36
C TYR A 12 -4.61 0.32 4.04
N THR A 13 -5.80 0.88 3.91
CA THR A 13 -6.98 0.17 3.42
C THR A 13 -7.21 0.55 1.97
N ILE A 14 -7.19 -0.42 1.07
CA ILE A 14 -7.50 -0.19 -0.35
C ILE A 14 -9.02 -0.19 -0.52
N VAL A 15 -9.57 0.92 -1.01
CA VAL A 15 -11.01 1.12 -1.22
C VAL A 15 -11.31 1.65 -2.62
N GLY A 16 -12.59 1.73 -2.97
CA GLY A 16 -13.03 2.37 -4.21
C GLY A 16 -12.67 3.86 -4.24
N PRO A 17 -12.62 4.49 -5.43
CA PRO A 17 -12.19 5.88 -5.58
C PRO A 17 -13.08 6.89 -4.83
N TYR A 18 -14.34 6.55 -4.54
CA TYR A 18 -15.29 7.42 -3.84
C TYR A 18 -15.22 7.30 -2.32
N GLU A 19 -14.54 6.28 -1.79
CA GLU A 19 -14.43 5.98 -0.35
C GLU A 19 -13.07 6.38 0.23
N ALA A 20 -12.13 6.79 -0.64
CA ALA A 20 -10.77 7.12 -0.23
C ALA A 20 -10.75 8.32 0.72
N ASP A 21 -10.01 8.17 1.82
CA ASP A 21 -9.90 9.15 2.90
C ASP A 21 -8.51 9.00 3.55
N ILE A 22 -7.64 9.96 3.29
CA ILE A 22 -6.25 9.92 3.74
C ILE A 22 -6.15 10.02 5.26
N GLU A 23 -7.07 10.72 5.92
CA GLU A 23 -7.08 10.84 7.38
C GLU A 23 -7.37 9.49 8.04
N LYS A 24 -8.11 8.63 7.34
CA LYS A 24 -8.41 7.25 7.77
C LYS A 24 -7.46 6.21 7.21
N ARG A 25 -6.38 6.62 6.53
CA ARG A 25 -5.45 5.72 5.80
C ARG A 25 -6.16 4.84 4.76
N MET A 26 -7.24 5.35 4.17
CA MET A 26 -7.99 4.70 3.10
C MET A 26 -7.52 5.27 1.76
N ILE A 27 -7.03 4.42 0.88
CA ILE A 27 -6.47 4.80 -0.41
C ILE A 27 -7.31 4.22 -1.55
N SER A 28 -7.46 4.99 -2.61
CA SER A 28 -8.14 4.51 -3.82
C SER A 28 -7.32 3.41 -4.51
N THR A 29 -8.01 2.44 -5.11
CA THR A 29 -7.45 1.47 -6.07
C THR A 29 -6.67 2.12 -7.21
N SER A 30 -6.91 3.40 -7.53
CA SER A 30 -6.18 4.14 -8.56
C SER A 30 -4.81 4.67 -8.12
N SER A 31 -4.51 4.66 -6.81
CA SER A 31 -3.26 5.18 -6.26
C SER A 31 -2.04 4.35 -6.69
N PRO A 32 -0.83 4.95 -6.81
CA PRO A 32 0.38 4.22 -7.20
C PRO A 32 0.69 3.06 -6.25
N ILE A 33 0.52 3.29 -4.95
CA ILE A 33 0.77 2.29 -3.92
C ILE A 33 -0.24 1.15 -3.98
N ALA A 34 -1.55 1.43 -4.12
CA ALA A 34 -2.54 0.35 -4.28
C ALA A 34 -2.27 -0.50 -5.53
N LYS A 35 -1.91 0.14 -6.66
CA LYS A 35 -1.56 -0.57 -7.90
C LYS A 35 -0.34 -1.47 -7.75
N ALA A 36 0.66 -1.05 -6.98
CA ALA A 36 1.85 -1.86 -6.72
C ALA A 36 1.54 -3.09 -5.85
N LEU A 37 0.56 -2.98 -4.95
CA LEU A 37 0.18 -4.03 -4.00
C LEU A 37 -0.86 -5.02 -4.54
N ILE A 38 -1.72 -4.62 -5.48
CA ILE A 38 -2.77 -5.50 -6.01
C ILE A 38 -2.16 -6.73 -6.70
N GLY A 39 -2.62 -7.92 -6.30
CA GLY A 39 -2.19 -9.20 -6.84
C GLY A 39 -0.90 -9.75 -6.22
N LYS A 40 -0.39 -9.09 -5.18
CA LYS A 40 0.77 -9.52 -4.38
C LYS A 40 0.35 -10.21 -3.09
N SER A 41 1.28 -10.92 -2.49
CA SER A 41 1.09 -11.71 -1.26
C SER A 41 1.97 -11.20 -0.12
N GLU A 42 1.69 -11.63 1.10
CA GLU A 42 2.57 -11.39 2.24
C GLU A 42 3.98 -11.96 1.96
N GLY A 43 5.02 -11.18 2.29
CA GLY A 43 6.43 -11.47 1.99
C GLY A 43 6.90 -11.02 0.60
N ASP A 44 6.02 -10.52 -0.27
CA ASP A 44 6.45 -9.97 -1.56
C ASP A 44 7.04 -8.56 -1.38
N SER A 45 8.17 -8.31 -2.05
CA SER A 45 8.71 -6.96 -2.26
C SER A 45 8.08 -6.29 -3.49
N VAL A 46 7.76 -5.00 -3.39
CA VAL A 46 7.18 -4.19 -4.46
C VAL A 46 7.91 -2.86 -4.58
N GLU A 47 8.04 -2.35 -5.81
CA GLU A 47 8.52 -0.99 -6.05
C GLU A 47 7.33 -0.05 -6.31
N VAL A 48 7.20 0.98 -5.48
CA VAL A 48 6.18 2.01 -5.64
C VAL A 48 6.78 3.20 -6.36
N GLN A 49 6.16 3.62 -7.47
CA GLN A 49 6.59 4.82 -8.19
C GLN A 49 6.18 6.09 -7.43
N THR A 50 7.16 6.80 -6.89
CA THR A 50 6.96 8.10 -6.22
C THR A 50 7.54 9.24 -7.07
N PRO A 51 7.15 10.51 -6.83
CA PRO A 51 7.76 11.66 -7.51
C PRO A 51 9.28 11.78 -7.33
N ARG A 52 9.84 11.16 -6.27
CA ARG A 52 11.28 11.19 -5.98
C ARG A 52 12.02 10.00 -6.59
N GLY A 53 11.32 9.10 -7.27
CA GLY A 53 11.84 7.84 -7.82
C GLY A 53 11.08 6.61 -7.31
N PRO A 54 11.41 5.41 -7.83
CA PRO A 54 10.90 4.17 -7.28
C PRO A 54 11.37 4.01 -5.83
N HIS A 55 10.48 3.54 -4.96
CA HIS A 55 10.76 3.31 -3.55
C HIS A 55 10.29 1.90 -3.15
N PRO A 56 11.18 1.06 -2.56
CA PRO A 56 10.88 -0.34 -2.27
C PRO A 56 10.10 -0.51 -0.96
N TYR A 57 9.15 -1.45 -0.97
CA TYR A 57 8.36 -1.84 0.20
C TYR A 57 8.16 -3.35 0.24
N GLU A 58 8.10 -3.93 1.44
CA GLU A 58 7.72 -5.32 1.68
C GLU A 58 6.27 -5.41 2.19
N ILE A 59 5.51 -6.40 1.71
CA ILE A 59 4.17 -6.68 2.20
C ILE A 59 4.25 -7.54 3.47
N VAL A 60 4.23 -6.89 4.63
CA VAL A 60 4.27 -7.58 5.93
C VAL A 60 2.98 -8.32 6.29
N SER A 61 1.82 -7.77 5.92
CA SER A 61 0.51 -8.39 6.23
C SER A 61 -0.60 -7.88 5.32
N ILE A 62 -1.57 -8.76 5.03
CA ILE A 62 -2.80 -8.48 4.30
C ILE A 62 -3.98 -8.92 5.16
N GLN A 63 -4.94 -8.01 5.39
CA GLN A 63 -6.16 -8.29 6.14
C GLN A 63 -7.37 -7.91 5.30
N LEU A 64 -8.36 -8.79 5.26
CA LEU A 64 -9.67 -8.47 4.72
C LEU A 64 -10.51 -7.88 5.83
N ILE A 65 -11.03 -6.68 5.62
CA ILE A 65 -12.02 -6.07 6.50
C ILE A 65 -13.40 -6.59 6.13
N GLU A 66 -14.07 -7.20 7.09
CA GLU A 66 -15.50 -7.53 6.99
C GLU A 66 -16.31 -6.24 7.22
N GLY A 67 -17.24 -5.95 6.31
CA GLY A 67 -18.13 -4.78 6.35
C GLY A 67 -19.46 -5.07 7.02
#